data_AF-A0A1H3DWQ1-F1
#
_entry.id   AF-A0A1H3DWQ1-F1
#
_cell.length_a   1.000
_cell.length_b   1.000
_cell.length_c   1.000
_cell.angle_alpha   90.00
_cell.angle_beta   90.00
_cell.angle_gamma   90.00
#
_symmetry.space_group_name_H-M   'P 1'
#
loop_
_entity.id
_entity.type
_entity.pdbx_description
1 polymer ?
#
loop_
_entity_poly.entity_id
_entity_poly.type
_entity_poly.pdbx_seq_one_letter_code
_entity_poly.pdbx_strand_id
1 'polypeptide(L)'
;MKTIHILLVFTVTLLCSTTVSAQYGNNGYGNNGYGNNNGYGRNQMSQMGQNREPDKPKEIPVEVTVGKIMEKLKEELVLDQLQEIAISNVLIESIRSQGILLKAETSQEQKIKEIKALSEVTDRKVNEFLNEDQKAKYKALNEQSNNPKKSRKKR
;
A
#
# COMPACT_ATOMS: atom_id res chain seq x y z
N MET A 1 16.72 11.35 -7.77
CA MET A 1 16.70 10.22 -6.82
C MET A 1 15.40 9.45 -7.07
N LYS A 2 15.46 8.35 -7.82
CA LYS A 2 14.31 7.77 -8.55
C LYS A 2 14.23 6.24 -8.41
N THR A 3 14.58 5.69 -7.25
CA THR A 3 14.65 4.24 -7.00
C THR A 3 13.67 3.73 -5.94
N ILE A 4 12.91 4.60 -5.26
CA ILE A 4 12.35 4.31 -3.92
C ILE A 4 10.91 3.76 -3.92
N HIS A 5 10.28 3.49 -5.06
CA HIS A 5 8.81 3.37 -5.06
C HIS A 5 8.24 2.02 -5.45
N ILE A 6 9.00 0.95 -5.67
CA ILE A 6 8.37 -0.30 -6.11
C ILE A 6 7.54 -0.93 -5.02
N LEU A 7 8.07 -1.13 -3.81
CA LEU A 7 7.27 -1.77 -2.77
C LEU A 7 6.13 -0.87 -2.29
N LEU A 8 6.40 0.45 -2.17
CA LEU A 8 5.43 1.45 -1.72
C LEU A 8 4.35 1.76 -2.77
N VAL A 9 4.72 1.97 -4.04
CA VAL A 9 3.74 2.26 -5.10
C VAL A 9 3.04 0.99 -5.55
N PHE A 10 3.69 -0.17 -5.64
CA PHE A 10 3.02 -1.39 -6.11
C PHE A 10 1.95 -1.86 -5.13
N THR A 11 2.17 -1.79 -3.81
CA THR A 11 1.09 -2.03 -2.82
C THR A 11 0.06 -0.91 -2.82
N VAL A 12 0.45 0.37 -2.86
CA VAL A 12 -0.51 1.49 -2.85
C VAL A 12 -1.38 1.52 -4.12
N THR A 13 -0.86 1.27 -5.33
CA THR A 13 -1.69 1.23 -6.56
C THR A 13 -2.61 0.01 -6.63
N LEU A 14 -2.18 -1.15 -6.13
CA LEU A 14 -3.06 -2.33 -6.04
C LEU A 14 -4.16 -2.16 -4.99
N LEU A 15 -3.90 -1.46 -3.88
CA LEU A 15 -4.89 -1.16 -2.84
C LEU A 15 -5.85 -0.02 -3.24
N CYS A 16 -5.40 0.97 -4.02
CA CYS A 16 -6.26 2.07 -4.51
C CYS A 16 -7.23 1.65 -5.61
N SER A 17 -7.11 0.44 -6.17
CA SER A 17 -7.96 -0.04 -7.27
C SER A 17 -9.35 -0.52 -6.82
N THR A 18 -9.62 -0.65 -5.51
CA THR A 18 -10.86 -1.31 -5.04
C THR A 18 -11.89 -0.45 -4.31
N THR A 19 -11.66 0.80 -3.93
CA THR A 19 -12.75 1.67 -3.42
C THR A 19 -12.42 3.15 -3.55
N VAL A 20 -12.94 3.80 -4.60
CA VAL A 20 -13.18 5.24 -4.56
C VAL A 20 -14.42 5.45 -3.68
N SER A 21 -14.21 5.58 -2.38
CA SER A 21 -15.13 6.24 -1.46
C SER A 21 -14.30 7.11 -0.53
N ALA A 22 -13.76 8.19 -1.10
CA ALA A 22 -13.16 9.28 -0.33
C ALA A 22 -14.27 10.03 0.40
N GLN A 23 -14.78 9.48 1.51
CA GLN A 23 -15.41 10.28 2.55
C GLN A 23 -14.28 10.72 3.49
N TYR A 24 -13.50 11.69 3.02
CA TYR A 24 -12.52 12.39 3.84
C TYR A 24 -13.31 13.17 4.89
N GLY A 25 -13.41 12.60 6.09
CA GLY A 25 -13.89 13.26 7.29
C GLY A 25 -12.99 14.45 7.59
N ASN A 26 -13.31 15.59 7.00
CA ASN A 26 -12.78 16.89 7.36
C ASN A 26 -13.36 17.28 8.73
N ASN A 27 -12.76 16.76 9.80
CA ASN A 27 -13.10 17.16 11.15
C ASN A 27 -12.25 18.37 11.55
N GLY A 28 -12.91 19.52 11.58
CA GLY A 28 -12.63 20.59 12.52
C GLY A 28 -11.67 21.67 12.02
N TYR A 29 -12.19 22.88 11.81
CA TYR A 29 -11.81 24.11 12.51
C TYR A 29 -12.62 25.30 11.95
N GLY A 30 -13.21 26.11 12.83
CA GLY A 30 -13.56 27.50 12.47
C GLY A 30 -15.04 27.90 12.55
N ASN A 31 -15.50 28.15 13.76
CA ASN A 31 -16.23 29.37 14.19
C ASN A 31 -16.81 30.30 13.10
N ASN A 32 -18.15 30.40 13.03
CA ASN A 32 -18.96 31.64 12.91
C ASN A 32 -20.28 31.37 12.17
N GLY A 33 -21.41 31.64 12.80
CA GLY A 33 -22.69 31.71 12.09
C GLY A 33 -23.91 31.71 13.00
N TYR A 34 -24.26 32.89 13.52
CA TYR A 34 -25.56 33.23 14.11
C TYR A 34 -26.75 32.67 13.31
N GLY A 35 -27.71 32.04 13.98
CA GLY A 35 -28.87 31.42 13.31
C GLY A 35 -30.03 31.11 14.25
N ASN A 36 -30.73 32.16 14.63
CA ASN A 36 -32.02 32.19 15.32
C ASN A 36 -33.10 31.37 14.57
N ASN A 37 -33.81 30.43 15.21
CA ASN A 37 -35.28 30.36 15.17
C ASN A 37 -35.92 29.18 15.92
N ASN A 38 -37.05 29.51 16.55
CA ASN A 38 -38.04 28.67 17.20
C ASN A 38 -38.58 27.53 16.32
N GLY A 39 -38.92 26.40 16.94
CA GLY A 39 -39.73 25.37 16.29
C GLY A 39 -40.10 24.22 17.23
N TYR A 40 -41.23 24.38 17.93
CA TYR A 40 -41.95 23.32 18.64
C TYR A 40 -42.20 22.09 17.75
N GLY A 41 -41.92 20.89 18.27
CA GLY A 41 -42.26 19.66 17.57
C GLY A 41 -41.81 18.39 18.28
N ARG A 42 -42.45 18.06 19.41
CA ARG A 42 -42.48 16.68 19.91
C ARG A 42 -43.06 15.79 18.81
N ASN A 43 -42.24 14.93 18.22
CA ASN A 43 -42.70 13.60 17.83
C ASN A 43 -41.58 12.59 18.10
N GLN A 44 -41.88 11.77 19.09
CA GLN A 44 -41.13 10.60 19.50
C GLN A 44 -41.25 9.56 18.38
N MET A 45 -40.12 9.22 17.76
CA MET A 45 -39.96 7.88 17.21
C MET A 45 -38.50 7.49 17.36
N SER A 46 -38.26 6.62 18.34
CA SER A 46 -37.05 5.81 18.49
C SER A 46 -36.83 5.01 17.20
N GLN A 47 -36.21 5.62 16.21
CA GLN A 47 -35.52 4.90 15.17
C GLN A 47 -34.11 4.68 15.71
N MET A 48 -34.00 3.59 16.44
CA MET A 48 -32.78 2.97 16.91
C MET A 48 -31.80 2.94 15.73
N GLY A 49 -30.94 3.96 15.67
CA GLY A 49 -29.85 4.03 14.71
C GLY A 49 -28.96 2.85 15.00
N GLN A 50 -29.16 1.77 14.26
CA GLN A 50 -28.20 0.69 14.17
C GLN A 50 -26.98 1.33 13.53
N ASN A 51 -26.08 1.85 14.38
CA ASN A 51 -24.69 2.13 14.05
C ASN A 51 -24.10 0.79 13.58
N ARG A 52 -24.41 0.40 12.35
CA ARG A 52 -23.58 -0.49 11.58
C ARG A 52 -22.35 0.35 11.29
N GLU A 53 -21.35 0.26 12.17
CA GLU A 53 -20.00 0.58 11.74
C GLU A 53 -19.82 -0.13 10.39
N PRO A 54 -19.47 0.57 9.30
CA PRO A 54 -19.20 -0.10 8.04
C PRO A 54 -18.14 -1.15 8.32
N ASP A 55 -18.43 -2.42 7.98
CA ASP A 55 -17.50 -3.53 8.12
C ASP A 55 -16.15 -3.06 7.57
N LYS A 56 -15.14 -2.99 8.46
CA LYS A 56 -13.79 -2.61 8.03
C LYS A 56 -13.44 -3.50 6.85
N PRO A 57 -12.98 -2.93 5.71
CA PRO A 57 -12.61 -3.73 4.56
C PRO A 57 -11.68 -4.86 5.00
N LYS A 58 -12.02 -6.11 4.63
CA LYS A 58 -11.24 -7.29 5.01
C LYS A 58 -9.78 -7.07 4.59
N GLU A 59 -8.85 -7.20 5.53
CA GLU A 59 -7.43 -7.09 5.23
C GLU A 59 -7.06 -8.16 4.20
N ILE A 60 -6.47 -7.74 3.08
CA ILE A 60 -6.02 -8.67 2.04
C ILE A 60 -4.88 -9.52 2.63
N PRO A 61 -4.92 -10.86 2.53
CA PRO A 61 -3.85 -11.70 3.01
C PRO A 61 -2.51 -11.32 2.38
N VAL A 62 -1.45 -11.38 3.17
CA VAL A 62 -0.10 -11.01 2.72
C VAL A 62 0.33 -11.90 1.56
N GLU A 63 0.00 -13.18 1.64
CA GLU A 63 0.36 -14.22 0.68
C GLU A 63 -0.27 -13.95 -0.69
N VAL A 64 -1.49 -13.38 -0.73
CA VAL A 64 -2.14 -12.98 -2.00
C VAL A 64 -1.40 -11.81 -2.64
N THR A 65 -0.95 -10.86 -1.84
CA THR A 65 -0.17 -9.72 -2.33
C THR A 65 1.20 -10.16 -2.85
N VAL A 66 1.87 -11.04 -2.10
CA VAL A 66 3.17 -11.62 -2.53
C VAL A 66 3.01 -12.46 -3.78
N GLY A 67 1.95 -13.26 -3.89
CA GLY A 67 1.66 -14.07 -5.08
C GLY A 67 1.65 -13.23 -6.36
N LYS A 68 0.92 -12.10 -6.36
CA LYS A 68 0.87 -11.17 -7.50
C LYS A 68 2.22 -10.55 -7.84
N ILE A 69 3.03 -10.23 -6.83
CA ILE A 69 4.37 -9.68 -7.06
C ILE A 69 5.26 -10.78 -7.65
N MET A 70 5.20 -11.99 -7.11
CA MET A 70 5.98 -13.13 -7.57
C MET A 70 5.62 -13.55 -8.99
N GLU A 71 4.35 -13.52 -9.40
CA GLU A 71 3.93 -13.75 -10.79
C GLU A 71 4.72 -12.86 -11.76
N LYS A 72 4.74 -11.55 -11.49
CA LYS A 72 5.49 -10.59 -12.31
C LYS A 72 7.00 -10.81 -12.26
N LEU A 73 7.56 -11.13 -11.09
CA LEU A 73 9.00 -11.39 -10.96
C LEU A 73 9.40 -12.66 -11.74
N LYS A 74 8.58 -13.70 -11.73
CA LYS A 74 8.83 -14.94 -12.48
C LYS A 74 8.81 -14.72 -13.98
N GLU A 75 7.85 -13.95 -14.48
CA GLU A 75 7.74 -13.61 -15.92
C GLU A 75 9.01 -12.93 -16.46
N GLU A 76 9.65 -12.09 -15.64
CA GLU A 76 10.73 -11.21 -16.10
C GLU A 76 12.13 -11.73 -15.72
N LEU A 77 12.28 -12.38 -14.56
CA LEU A 77 13.59 -12.76 -14.02
C LEU A 77 13.96 -14.23 -14.27
N VAL A 78 13.00 -15.10 -14.61
CA VAL A 78 13.22 -16.56 -14.73
C VAL A 78 13.94 -17.08 -13.48
N LEU A 79 13.18 -17.19 -12.39
CA LEU A 79 13.68 -17.63 -11.09
C LEU A 79 13.68 -19.16 -11.01
N ASP A 80 14.69 -19.74 -10.35
CA ASP A 80 14.62 -21.14 -9.95
C ASP A 80 13.73 -21.33 -8.70
N GLN A 81 13.37 -22.58 -8.38
CA GLN A 81 12.48 -22.88 -7.26
C GLN A 81 13.01 -22.41 -5.91
N LEU A 82 14.33 -22.45 -5.68
CA LEU A 82 14.92 -21.99 -4.41
C LEU A 82 14.89 -20.47 -4.32
N GLN A 83 15.19 -19.77 -5.41
CA GLN A 83 15.07 -18.32 -5.51
C GLN A 83 13.62 -17.87 -5.30
N GLU A 84 12.65 -18.56 -5.91
CA GLU A 84 11.23 -18.24 -5.73
C GLU A 84 10.80 -18.33 -4.26
N ILE A 85 11.19 -19.41 -3.57
CA ILE A 85 10.87 -19.60 -2.15
C ILE A 85 11.54 -18.53 -1.30
N ALA A 86 12.83 -18.28 -1.52
CA ALA A 86 13.61 -17.31 -0.74
C ALA A 86 13.08 -15.88 -0.91
N ILE A 87 12.85 -15.44 -2.15
CA ILE A 87 12.33 -14.10 -2.46
C ILE A 87 10.90 -13.94 -1.94
N SER A 88 10.04 -14.96 -2.09
CA SER A 88 8.68 -14.93 -1.53
C SER A 88 8.70 -14.70 -0.02
N ASN A 89 9.55 -15.42 0.72
CA ASN A 89 9.68 -15.25 2.17
C ASN A 89 10.12 -13.84 2.56
N VAL A 90 11.09 -13.27 1.85
CA VAL A 90 11.54 -11.89 2.05
C VAL A 90 10.41 -10.88 1.79
N LEU A 91 9.61 -11.09 0.75
CA LEU A 91 8.48 -10.21 0.45
C LEU A 91 7.35 -10.34 1.50
N ILE A 92 7.07 -11.55 1.99
CA ILE A 92 6.11 -11.79 3.08
C ILE A 92 6.54 -11.02 4.34
N GLU A 93 7.80 -11.15 4.74
CA GLU A 93 8.38 -10.44 5.89
C GLU A 93 8.26 -8.91 5.71
N SER A 94 8.61 -8.42 4.52
CA SER A 94 8.55 -6.98 4.20
C SER A 94 7.11 -6.44 4.26
N ILE A 95 6.13 -7.13 3.68
CA ILE A 95 4.74 -6.66 3.67
C ILE A 95 4.13 -6.70 5.08
N ARG A 96 4.42 -7.75 5.87
CA ARG A 96 4.00 -7.79 7.28
C ARG A 96 4.60 -6.62 8.06
N SER A 97 5.89 -6.37 7.88
CA SER A 97 6.58 -5.25 8.52
C SER A 97 5.99 -3.90 8.11
N GLN A 98 5.66 -3.71 6.83
CA GLN A 98 4.93 -2.51 6.38
C GLN A 98 3.58 -2.36 7.05
N GLY A 99 2.80 -3.45 7.18
CA GLY A 99 1.53 -3.44 7.90
C GLY A 99 1.68 -3.00 9.36
N ILE A 100 2.74 -3.45 10.04
CA ILE A 100 3.07 -3.02 11.42
C ILE A 100 3.42 -1.53 11.45
N LEU A 101 4.30 -1.05 10.56
CA LEU A 101 4.71 0.35 10.48
C LEU A 101 3.54 1.29 10.19
N LEU A 102 2.58 0.86 9.34
CA LEU A 102 1.39 1.64 9.03
C LEU A 102 0.46 1.77 10.24
N LYS A 103 0.34 0.71 11.04
CA LYS A 103 -0.48 0.65 12.27
C LYS A 103 0.20 1.33 13.48
N ALA A 104 1.51 1.56 13.44
CA ALA A 104 2.24 2.20 14.52
C ALA A 104 1.78 3.66 14.77
N GLU A 105 1.78 4.10 16.02
CA GLU A 105 1.41 5.47 16.42
C GLU A 105 2.61 6.44 16.30
N THR A 106 3.24 6.47 15.12
CA THR A 106 4.36 7.36 14.80
C THR A 106 3.96 8.47 13.83
N SER A 107 4.79 9.51 13.72
CA SER A 107 4.55 10.59 12.77
C SER A 107 4.58 10.08 11.33
N GLN A 108 3.85 10.73 10.43
CA GLN A 108 3.83 10.35 9.01
C GLN A 108 5.22 10.41 8.37
N GLU A 109 6.03 11.41 8.75
CA GLU A 109 7.41 11.51 8.29
C GLU A 109 8.24 10.31 8.74
N GLN A 110 8.08 9.88 9.99
CA GLN A 110 8.78 8.72 10.53
C GLN A 110 8.34 7.43 9.82
N LYS A 111 7.04 7.23 9.60
CA LYS A 111 6.52 6.10 8.82
C LYS A 111 7.13 6.03 7.42
N ILE A 112 7.21 7.17 6.72
CA ILE A 112 7.81 7.23 5.38
C ILE A 112 9.30 6.85 5.43
N LYS A 113 10.05 7.35 6.43
CA LYS A 113 11.47 6.99 6.61
C LYS A 113 11.66 5.51 6.88
N GLU A 114 10.86 4.93 7.76
CA GLU A 114 10.94 3.51 8.13
C GLU A 114 10.53 2.59 6.98
N ILE A 115 9.45 2.92 6.26
CA ILE A 115 9.03 2.18 5.06
C ILE A 115 10.11 2.25 3.98
N LYS A 116 10.76 3.41 3.82
CA LYS A 116 11.87 3.56 2.87
C LYS A 116 13.06 2.68 3.26
N ALA A 117 13.48 2.72 4.53
CA ALA A 117 14.57 1.89 5.01
C ALA A 117 14.25 0.39 4.85
N LEU A 118 13.02 0.00 5.16
CA LEU A 118 12.53 -1.36 4.94
C LEU A 118 12.60 -1.76 3.46
N SER A 119 12.18 -0.88 2.54
CA SER A 119 12.29 -1.14 1.11
C SER A 119 13.75 -1.36 0.67
N GLU A 120 14.69 -0.55 1.17
CA GLU A 120 16.11 -0.68 0.82
C GLU A 120 16.71 -2.00 1.34
N VAL A 121 16.33 -2.41 2.56
CA VAL A 121 16.74 -3.71 3.13
C VAL A 121 16.15 -4.87 2.32
N THR A 122 14.87 -4.78 1.96
CA THR A 122 14.19 -5.79 1.15
C THR A 122 14.85 -5.93 -0.22
N ASP A 123 15.12 -4.82 -0.91
CA ASP A 123 15.80 -4.83 -2.21
C ASP A 123 17.19 -5.46 -2.11
N ARG A 124 17.93 -5.19 -1.04
CA ARG A 124 19.23 -5.81 -0.80
C ARG A 124 19.11 -7.32 -0.62
N LYS A 125 18.21 -7.77 0.26
CA LYS A 125 17.96 -9.21 0.51
C LYS A 125 17.54 -9.92 -0.78
N VAL A 126 16.68 -9.32 -1.61
CA VAL A 126 16.29 -9.90 -2.91
C VAL A 126 17.50 -10.04 -3.83
N ASN A 127 18.33 -9.00 -3.96
CA ASN A 127 19.51 -9.04 -4.81
C ASN A 127 20.55 -10.08 -4.38
N GLU A 128 20.62 -10.44 -3.09
CA GLU A 128 21.51 -11.49 -2.58
C GLU A 128 21.15 -12.88 -3.17
N PHE A 129 19.90 -13.10 -3.60
CA PHE A 129 19.46 -14.35 -4.23
C PHE A 129 19.58 -14.36 -5.75
N LEU A 130 19.81 -13.22 -6.38
CA LEU A 130 19.81 -13.09 -7.84
C LEU A 130 21.22 -13.21 -8.44
N ASN A 131 21.31 -13.76 -9.64
CA ASN A 131 22.52 -13.67 -10.46
C ASN A 131 22.64 -12.30 -11.17
N GLU A 132 23.75 -12.02 -11.83
CA GLU A 132 24.02 -10.70 -12.43
C GLU A 132 23.01 -10.30 -13.52
N ASP A 133 22.56 -11.24 -14.36
CA ASP A 133 21.53 -10.96 -15.38
C ASP A 133 20.17 -10.64 -14.73
N GLN A 134 19.79 -11.43 -13.74
CA GLN A 134 18.57 -11.22 -12.96
C GLN A 134 18.58 -9.89 -12.21
N LYS A 135 19.71 -9.51 -11.61
CA LYS A 135 19.88 -8.20 -10.94
C LYS A 135 19.68 -7.04 -11.90
N ALA A 136 20.23 -7.13 -13.12
CA ALA A 136 20.06 -6.09 -14.14
C ALA A 136 18.58 -5.92 -14.54
N LYS A 137 17.88 -7.02 -14.77
CA LYS A 137 16.44 -7.03 -15.08
C LYS A 137 15.59 -6.53 -13.92
N TYR A 138 15.92 -6.96 -12.69
CA TYR A 138 15.24 -6.53 -11.47
C TYR A 138 15.38 -5.02 -11.26
N LYS A 139 16.59 -4.47 -11.47
CA LYS A 139 16.82 -3.02 -11.45
C LYS A 139 16.00 -2.29 -12.52
N ALA A 140 15.91 -2.83 -13.73
CA ALA A 140 15.11 -2.24 -14.80
C ALA A 140 13.61 -2.25 -14.49
N LEU A 141 13.08 -3.35 -13.95
CA LEU A 141 11.72 -3.44 -13.41
C LEU A 141 11.45 -2.38 -12.35
N ASN A 142 12.45 -2.18 -11.50
CA ASN A 142 12.40 -1.21 -10.43
C ASN A 142 12.30 0.23 -10.97
N GLU A 143 13.17 0.59 -11.92
CA GLU A 143 13.16 1.91 -12.55
C GLU A 143 11.90 2.22 -13.39
N GLN A 144 11.32 1.21 -14.04
CA GLN A 144 10.08 1.35 -14.82
C GLN A 144 8.88 1.65 -13.92
N SER A 145 8.80 0.97 -12.78
CA SER A 145 7.74 1.19 -11.78
C SER A 145 7.83 2.60 -11.17
N ASN A 146 9.04 3.18 -11.12
CA ASN A 146 9.27 4.56 -10.66
C ASN A 146 9.01 5.63 -11.74
N ASN A 147 8.82 5.27 -13.02
CA ASN A 147 8.57 6.20 -14.12
C ASN A 147 7.48 5.67 -15.09
N PRO A 148 6.19 5.78 -14.75
CA PRO A 148 5.09 5.28 -15.57
C PRO A 148 4.98 5.93 -16.96
N LYS A 149 5.70 7.05 -17.20
CA LYS A 149 5.79 7.67 -18.54
C LYS A 149 6.62 6.85 -19.55
N LYS A 150 7.50 5.95 -19.10
CA LYS A 150 8.30 5.09 -20.01
C LYS A 150 7.55 3.82 -20.45
N SER A 151 6.60 3.31 -19.68
CA SER A 151 5.83 2.11 -20.04
C SER A 151 4.86 2.35 -21.20
N ARG A 152 4.36 3.58 -21.37
CA ARG A 152 3.47 3.97 -22.49
C ARG A 152 4.17 4.06 -23.85
N LYS A 153 5.50 4.05 -23.92
CA LYS A 153 6.24 4.25 -25.18
C LYS A 153 6.60 2.95 -25.92
N LYS A 154 6.29 1.79 -25.33
CA LYS A 154 6.52 0.45 -25.89
C LYS A 154 5.23 -0.24 -26.35
N ARG A 155 4.11 0.48 -26.36
CA ARG A 155 2.80 -0.02 -26.79
C ARG A 155 2.41 0.59 -28.12
#